data_AF-B9TNF9-F1
#
_entry.id   AF-B9TNF9-F1
#
_cell.length_a   1.000
_cell.length_b   1.000
_cell.length_c   1.000
_cell.angle_alpha   90.00
_cell.angle_beta   90.00
_cell.angle_gamma   90.00
#
_symmetry.space_group_name_H-M   'P 1'
#
loop_
_entity.id
_entity.type
_entity.pdbx_description
1 polymer ?
#
loop_
_entity_poly.entity_id
_entity_poly.type
_entity_poly.pdbx_seq_one_letter_code
_entity_poly.pdbx_strand_id
1 'polypeptide(L)'
;MVALSGAHTIGQAQCVTFRDRIYNNASDIDPDFAATRRGNCPQTGGNGNLAPLDLVTPNNFDNNYYSNLIAKRGLLASDQILFSGGSTDSI
;
A
#
# COMPACT_ATOMS: atom_id res chain seq x y z
N MET A 1 -15.72 7.39 0.43
CA MET A 1 -14.73 6.49 1.07
C MET A 1 -13.31 7.01 0.92
N VAL A 2 -12.92 7.56 -0.24
CA VAL A 2 -11.57 8.11 -0.54
C VAL A 2 -10.94 8.92 0.61
N ALA A 3 -11.62 9.96 1.10
CA ALA A 3 -11.07 10.85 2.13
C ALA A 3 -10.72 10.13 3.46
N LEU A 4 -11.53 9.16 3.89
CA LEU A 4 -11.27 8.42 5.13
C LEU A 4 -10.12 7.42 4.98
N SER A 5 -9.93 6.86 3.79
CA SER A 5 -8.78 6.00 3.50
C SER A 5 -7.46 6.76 3.62
N GLY A 6 -7.47 8.09 3.46
CA GLY A 6 -6.33 8.96 3.76
C GLY A 6 -5.77 8.81 5.18
N ALA A 7 -6.53 8.26 6.14
CA ALA A 7 -6.01 7.93 7.47
C ALA A 7 -4.83 6.94 7.43
N HIS A 8 -4.69 6.15 6.35
CA HIS A 8 -3.54 5.28 6.11
C HIS A 8 -2.24 6.04 5.76
N THR A 9 -2.23 7.38 5.76
CA THR A 9 -0.98 8.16 5.74
C THR A 9 -0.11 7.91 6.98
N ILE A 10 -0.70 7.45 8.09
CA ILE A 10 0.02 7.05 9.30
C ILE A 10 -0.20 5.57 9.63
N GLY A 11 0.77 4.99 10.35
CA GLY A 11 0.66 3.65 10.92
C GLY A 11 1.22 2.54 10.05
N GLN A 12 0.91 1.30 10.43
CA GLN A 12 1.53 0.10 9.88
C GLN A 12 0.50 -1.01 9.67
N ALA A 13 0.78 -1.88 8.70
CA ALA A 13 0.02 -3.09 8.45
C ALA A 13 0.91 -4.33 8.62
N GLN A 14 0.29 -5.44 9.00
CA GLN A 14 0.96 -6.73 9.10
C GLN A 14 1.07 -7.39 7.73
N CYS A 15 2.18 -8.09 7.48
CA CYS A 15 2.48 -8.80 6.22
C CYS A 15 1.31 -9.65 5.73
N VAL A 16 0.59 -10.32 6.61
CA VAL A 16 -0.58 -11.12 6.23
C VAL A 16 -1.67 -10.35 5.47
N THR A 17 -1.78 -9.04 5.70
CA THR A 17 -2.80 -8.18 5.08
C THR A 17 -2.47 -7.74 3.65
N PHE A 18 -1.18 -7.71 3.28
CA PHE A 18 -0.73 -7.24 1.96
C PHE A 18 0.07 -8.27 1.16
N ARG A 19 0.35 -9.45 1.74
CA ARG A 19 1.19 -10.48 1.10
C ARG A 19 0.68 -10.88 -0.28
N ASP A 20 -0.61 -11.16 -0.39
CA ASP A 20 -1.22 -11.57 -1.65
C ASP A 20 -0.95 -10.53 -2.76
N ARG A 21 -1.11 -9.25 -2.43
CA ARG A 21 -0.86 -8.16 -3.38
C ARG A 21 0.59 -8.11 -3.85
N ILE A 22 1.56 -8.21 -2.95
CA ILE A 22 2.97 -8.08 -3.33
C ILE A 22 3.50 -9.30 -4.09
N TYR A 23 2.85 -10.48 -4.05
CA TYR A 23 3.28 -11.68 -4.79
C TYR A 23 2.43 -11.96 -6.04
N ASN A 24 1.13 -11.69 -6.01
CA ASN A 24 0.19 -12.13 -7.05
C ASN A 24 -0.36 -11.00 -7.95
N ASN A 25 -0.30 -9.74 -7.53
CA ASN A 25 -0.91 -8.61 -8.28
C ASN A 25 0.13 -7.74 -9.01
N ALA A 26 0.83 -8.29 -10.01
CA ALA A 26 1.92 -7.60 -10.71
C ALA A 26 1.49 -6.38 -11.57
N SER A 27 0.25 -6.34 -12.06
CA SER A 27 -0.21 -5.31 -13.00
C SER A 27 -0.53 -3.96 -12.34
N ASP A 28 -0.80 -3.97 -11.03
CA ASP A 28 -1.29 -2.82 -10.28
C ASP A 28 -0.45 -2.53 -9.03
N ILE A 29 0.84 -2.83 -9.11
CA ILE A 29 1.85 -2.50 -8.10
C ILE A 29 3.16 -2.10 -8.78
N ASP A 30 3.81 -1.07 -8.26
CA ASP A 30 5.18 -0.73 -8.64
C ASP A 30 6.13 -1.92 -8.33
N PRO A 31 6.86 -2.49 -9.32
CA PRO A 31 7.69 -3.68 -9.10
C PRO A 31 8.78 -3.49 -8.05
N ASP A 32 9.39 -2.30 -8.01
CA ASP A 32 10.45 -1.98 -7.04
C ASP A 32 9.88 -1.85 -5.62
N PHE A 33 8.69 -1.26 -5.48
CA PHE A 33 7.96 -1.27 -4.22
C PHE A 33 7.61 -2.69 -3.77
N ALA A 34 7.11 -3.54 -4.69
CA ALA A 34 6.81 -4.93 -4.39
C ALA A 34 8.06 -5.67 -3.89
N ALA A 35 9.19 -5.53 -4.59
CA ALA A 35 10.47 -6.12 -4.20
C ALA A 35 10.92 -5.65 -2.81
N THR A 36 10.81 -4.34 -2.53
CA THR A 36 11.11 -3.77 -1.22
C THR A 36 10.26 -4.40 -0.11
N ARG A 37 8.96 -4.60 -0.36
CA ARG A 37 8.06 -5.21 0.63
C ARG A 37 8.32 -6.69 0.84
N ARG A 38 8.69 -7.43 -0.20
CA ARG A 38 9.06 -8.85 -0.09
C ARG A 38 10.29 -9.05 0.80
N GLY A 39 11.19 -8.07 0.90
CA GLY A 39 12.36 -8.11 1.77
C GLY A 39 12.03 -8.34 3.25
N ASN A 40 10.87 -7.86 3.73
CA ASN A 40 10.40 -8.08 5.12
C ASN A 40 9.08 -8.85 5.20
N CYS A 41 8.53 -9.33 4.07
CA CYS A 41 7.29 -10.10 4.03
C CYS A 41 7.51 -11.34 3.15
N PRO A 42 7.99 -12.45 3.74
CA PRO A 42 8.24 -13.68 2.99
C PRO A 42 6.93 -14.27 2.46
N GLN A 43 7.04 -15.09 1.41
CA GLN A 43 5.88 -15.73 0.77
C GLN A 43 5.12 -16.67 1.73
N THR A 44 5.84 -17.24 2.70
CA THR A 44 5.29 -18.10 3.75
C THR A 44 5.88 -17.70 5.10
N GLY A 45 5.04 -17.63 6.15
CA GLY A 45 5.45 -17.18 7.48
C GLY A 45 5.53 -15.65 7.60
N GLY A 46 6.13 -15.16 8.69
CA GLY A 46 6.33 -13.72 8.90
C GLY A 46 5.04 -12.90 8.97
N ASN A 47 3.90 -13.52 9.31
CA ASN A 47 2.58 -12.88 9.26
C ASN A 47 2.52 -11.54 9.99
N GLY A 48 3.18 -11.44 11.15
CA GLY A 48 3.21 -10.25 11.99
C GLY A 48 4.26 -9.21 11.60
N ASN A 49 5.07 -9.43 10.56
CA ASN A 49 6.06 -8.45 10.12
C ASN A 49 5.34 -7.18 9.67
N LEU A 50 5.79 -6.03 10.18
CA LEU A 50 5.13 -4.75 9.95
C LEU A 50 5.76 -4.04 8.75
N ALA A 51 4.91 -3.36 7.98
CA ALA A 51 5.30 -2.39 6.97
C ALA A 51 4.47 -1.11 7.17
N PRO A 52 5.08 0.07 7.01
CA PRO A 52 4.34 1.32 7.04
C PRO A 52 3.33 1.40 5.89
N LEU A 53 2.13 1.93 6.18
CA LEU A 53 1.08 2.17 5.19
C LEU A 53 1.50 3.29 4.22
N ASP A 54 2.20 4.31 4.72
CA ASP A 54 2.86 5.35 3.93
C ASP A 54 4.38 5.15 3.92
N LEU A 55 4.96 4.96 2.74
CA LEU A 55 6.40 4.76 2.58
C LEU A 55 7.21 6.04 2.87
N VAL A 56 6.64 7.22 2.64
CA VAL A 56 7.36 8.50 2.66
C VAL A 56 7.32 9.11 4.06
N THR A 57 6.15 9.15 4.69
CA THR A 57 5.92 9.85 5.97
C THR A 57 5.08 9.04 6.95
N PRO A 58 5.54 7.84 7.39
CA PRO A 58 4.73 6.88 8.14
C PRO A 58 4.15 7.36 9.50
N ASN A 59 4.67 8.48 10.02
CA ASN A 59 4.28 9.06 11.30
C ASN A 59 3.77 10.51 11.19
N ASN A 60 3.65 11.07 9.98
CA ASN A 60 3.09 12.40 9.79
C ASN A 60 1.74 12.28 9.08
N PHE A 61 0.77 13.05 9.53
CA PHE A 61 -0.52 13.12 8.86
C PHE A 61 -0.44 14.12 7.71
N ASP A 62 -0.26 13.63 6.49
CA ASP A 62 -0.18 14.44 5.28
C ASP A 62 -0.88 13.76 4.08
N ASN A 63 -0.58 14.19 2.86
CA ASN A 63 -1.20 13.68 1.64
C ASN A 63 -0.31 12.71 0.85
N ASN A 64 0.85 12.30 1.37
CA ASN A 64 1.74 11.35 0.68
C ASN A 64 1.06 10.01 0.42
N TYR A 65 0.09 9.62 1.25
CA TYR A 65 -0.79 8.48 0.98
C TYR A 65 -1.34 8.50 -0.46
N TYR A 66 -1.92 9.62 -0.90
CA TYR A 66 -2.49 9.73 -2.25
C TYR A 66 -1.42 9.78 -3.32
N SER A 67 -0.29 10.45 -3.08
CA SER A 67 0.88 10.44 -3.97
C SER A 67 1.40 9.01 -4.19
N ASN A 68 1.38 8.17 -3.15
CA ASN A 68 1.77 6.76 -3.26
C ASN A 68 0.78 5.98 -4.16
N LEU A 69 -0.52 6.26 -4.11
CA LEU A 69 -1.51 5.58 -4.97
C LEU A 69 -1.27 5.86 -6.46
N ILE A 70 -0.98 7.13 -6.79
CA ILE A 70 -0.64 7.55 -8.16
C ILE A 70 0.59 6.81 -8.66
N ALA A 71 1.58 6.60 -7.78
CA ALA A 71 2.79 5.85 -8.09
C ALA A 71 2.62 4.32 -8.06
N LYS A 72 1.39 3.79 -7.88
CA LYS A 72 1.10 2.35 -7.67
C LYS A 72 1.77 1.73 -6.44
N ARG A 73 2.03 2.56 -5.42
CA ARG A 73 2.72 2.22 -4.17
C ARG A 73 1.77 2.17 -2.96
N GLY A 74 0.45 2.06 -3.17
CA GLY A 74 -0.46 1.72 -2.08
C GLY A 74 -0.06 0.37 -1.47
N LEU A 75 -0.11 0.21 -0.13
CA LEU A 75 0.31 -1.05 0.49
C LEU A 75 -0.78 -2.12 0.36
N LEU A 76 -2.01 -1.78 0.75
CA LEU A 76 -3.15 -2.69 0.72
C LEU A 76 -3.82 -2.67 -0.66
N ALA A 77 -4.46 -3.77 -1.04
CA ALA A 77 -5.29 -3.80 -2.26
C ALA A 77 -6.47 -2.82 -2.17
N SER A 78 -7.05 -2.65 -0.98
CA SER A 78 -8.09 -1.67 -0.70
C SER A 78 -7.64 -0.22 -0.81
N ASP A 79 -6.33 0.04 -0.73
CA ASP A 79 -5.79 1.38 -0.97
C ASP A 79 -5.65 1.62 -2.48
N GLN A 80 -5.02 0.68 -3.18
CA GLN A 80 -4.72 0.86 -4.61
C GLN A 80 -5.98 0.93 -5.47
N ILE A 81 -7.07 0.24 -5.08
CA ILE A 81 -8.34 0.29 -5.83
C ILE A 81 -8.99 1.68 -5.86
N LEU A 82 -8.55 2.62 -5.02
CA LEU A 82 -9.00 4.01 -5.09
C LEU A 82 -8.43 4.75 -6.30
N PHE A 83 -7.33 4.24 -6.88
CA PHE A 83 -6.67 4.80 -8.06
C PHE A 83 -6.30 3.69 -9.04
N SER A 84 -7.31 3.13 -9.72
CA SER A 84 -7.18 1.96 -10.61
C SER A 84 -8.05 2.07 -11.88
N GLY A 85 -8.27 3.29 -12.38
CA GLY A 85 -9.11 3.57 -13.56
C GLY A 85 -10.60 3.69 -13.24
N GLY A 86 -10.95 3.95 -11.97
CA GLY A 86 -12.33 4.03 -11.49
C GLY A 86 -12.84 5.48 -11.38
N SER A 87 -14.07 5.64 -10.89
CA SER A 87 -14.65 6.97 -10.62
C SER A 87 -13.93 7.72 -9.50
N THR A 88 -13.21 7.02 -8.64
CA THR A 88 -12.45 7.59 -7.53
C THR A 88 -11.11 8.21 -7.95
N ASP A 89 -10.61 7.92 -9.15
CA ASP A 89 -9.34 8.46 -9.66
C ASP A 89 -9.35 9.99 -9.82
N SER A 90 -10.54 10.58 -9.95
CA SER A 90 -10.76 12.02 -10.14
C SER A 90 -10.97 12.82 -8.85
N ILE A 91 -10.98 12.14 -7.70
CA ILE A 91 -11.17 12.73 -6.37
C ILE A 91 -9.81 13.10 -5.78
#